data_AF-A0A178LNI5-F1
#
_entry.id   AF-A0A178LNI5-F1
#
_cell.length_a   1.000
_cell.length_b   1.000
_cell.length_c   1.000
_cell.angle_alpha   90.00
_cell.angle_beta   90.00
_cell.angle_gamma   90.00
#
_symmetry.space_group_name_H-M   'P 1'
#
loop_
_entity.id
_entity.type
_entity.pdbx_description
1 polymer ?
#
loop_
_entity_poly.entity_id
_entity_poly.type
_entity_poly.pdbx_seq_one_letter_code
_entity_poly.pdbx_strand_id
1 'polypeptide(L)' 'MLDTAEGVLVTLRRYRLNDAFRDLMTTARNHNINPLALADALVALAENRGLNAMDTTAVAIAHQTWGPLLDRHNSHPTP' A
#
# COMPACT_ATOMS: atom_id res chain seq x y z
N MET A 1 2.12 -4.37 -12.09
CA MET A 1 1.44 -3.61 -11.01
C MET A 1 1.77 -4.19 -9.65
N LEU A 2 1.63 -5.51 -9.46
CA LEU A 2 2.05 -6.18 -8.23
C LEU A 2 3.52 -5.90 -7.86
N ASP A 3 4.43 -5.96 -8.84
CA ASP A 3 5.86 -5.68 -8.67
C ASP A 3 6.14 -4.25 -8.16
N THR A 4 5.28 -3.28 -8.54
CA THR A 4 5.39 -1.87 -8.12
C THR A 4 4.91 -1.69 -6.69
N ALA A 5 3.81 -2.35 -6.31
CA ALA A 5 3.32 -2.35 -4.94
C ALA A 5 4.32 -3.01 -3.98
N GLU A 6 4.99 -4.07 -4.42
CA GLU A 6 6.07 -4.74 -3.68
C GLU A 6 7.26 -3.79 -3.43
N GLY A 7 7.70 -3.06 -4.45
CA GLY A 7 8.80 -2.09 -4.32
C GLY A 7 8.50 -0.96 -3.33
N VAL A 8 7.27 -0.44 -3.33
CA VAL A 8 6.82 0.59 -2.38
C VAL A 8 6.83 0.05 -0.95
N LEU A 9 6.27 -1.15 -0.73
CA LEU A 9 6.23 -1.77 0.60
C LEU A 9 7.63 -2.10 1.15
N VAL A 10 8.55 -2.54 0.30
CA VAL A 10 9.97 -2.80 0.67
C VAL A 10 10.66 -1.52 1.12
N THR A 11 10.41 -0.42 0.41
CA THR A 11 11.00 0.90 0.70
C THR A 11 10.45 1.50 1.99
N LEU A 12 9.17 1.27 2.29
CA LEU A 12 8.50 1.79 3.49
C LEU A 12 8.89 1.10 4.79
N ARG A 13 9.12 -0.23 4.78
CA ARG A 13 9.31 -1.01 6.02
C ARG A 13 10.72 -1.53 6.28
N ARG A 14 11.66 -1.47 5.32
CA ARG A 14 12.92 -2.26 5.40
C ARG A 14 12.66 -3.77 5.71
N TYR A 15 11.49 -4.29 5.34
CA TYR A 15 11.14 -5.71 5.49
C TYR A 15 11.32 -6.44 4.17
N ARG A 16 11.62 -7.75 4.24
CA ARG A 16 11.81 -8.63 3.09
C ARG A 16 10.54 -8.65 2.25
N LEU A 17 10.72 -8.51 0.94
CA LEU A 17 9.72 -8.50 -0.13
C LEU A 17 8.58 -9.53 0.04
N ASN A 18 8.89 -10.73 0.55
CA ASN A 18 7.90 -11.78 0.84
C ASN A 18 6.89 -11.44 1.95
N ASP A 19 7.27 -10.68 2.97
CA ASP A 19 6.38 -10.35 4.08
C ASP A 19 5.40 -9.24 3.70
N ALA A 20 5.84 -8.29 2.87
CA ALA A 20 5.01 -7.23 2.31
C ALA A 20 3.85 -7.79 1.49
N PHE A 21 4.15 -8.71 0.58
CA PHE A 21 3.13 -9.36 -0.25
C PHE A 21 2.16 -10.19 0.60
N ARG A 22 2.68 -10.92 1.60
CA ARG A 22 1.86 -11.73 2.51
C ARG A 22 0.92 -10.87 3.37
N ASP A 23 1.37 -9.71 3.83
CA ASP A 23 0.57 -8.77 4.62
C ASP A 23 -0.54 -8.15 3.76
N LEU A 24 -0.22 -7.79 2.51
CA LEU A 24 -1.20 -7.31 1.52
C LEU A 24 -2.26 -8.37 1.21
N MET A 25 -1.83 -9.60 0.92
CA MET A 25 -2.73 -10.73 0.64
C MET A 25 -3.59 -11.07 1.86
N THR A 26 -3.04 -11.01 3.07
CA THR A 26 -3.78 -11.27 4.31
C THR A 26 -4.81 -10.19 4.58
N THR A 27 -4.45 -8.92 4.39
CA THR A 27 -5.36 -7.78 4.54
C THR A 27 -6.50 -7.86 3.51
N ALA A 28 -6.19 -8.13 2.25
CA ALA A 28 -7.20 -8.30 1.21
C ALA A 28 -8.20 -9.42 1.55
N ARG A 29 -7.71 -10.57 2.01
CA ARG A 29 -8.58 -11.69 2.45
C ARG A 29 -9.41 -11.34 3.67
N ASN A 30 -8.84 -10.67 4.67
CA ASN A 30 -9.54 -10.28 5.89
C ASN A 30 -10.70 -9.32 5.59
N HIS A 31 -10.52 -8.45 4.60
CA HIS A 31 -11.53 -7.48 4.18
C HIS A 31 -12.39 -7.94 3.00
N ASN A 32 -12.19 -9.17 2.49
CA ASN A 32 -12.89 -9.75 1.34
C ASN A 32 -12.82 -8.87 0.06
N ILE A 33 -11.70 -8.19 -0.14
CA ILE A 33 -11.48 -7.31 -1.30
C ILE A 33 -10.48 -7.94 -2.28
N ASN A 34 -10.52 -7.46 -3.53
CA ASN A 34 -9.58 -7.93 -4.54
C ASN A 34 -8.16 -7.45 -4.20
N PRO A 35 -7.18 -8.37 -4.02
CA PRO A 35 -5.80 -8.00 -3.72
C PRO A 35 -5.16 -7.13 -4.81
N LEU A 36 -5.61 -7.26 -6.07
CA LEU A 36 -5.15 -6.38 -7.15
C LEU A 36 -5.63 -4.94 -6.95
N ALA A 37 -6.89 -4.75 -6.54
CA ALA A 37 -7.44 -3.42 -6.26
C ALA A 37 -6.78 -2.79 -5.01
N LEU A 38 -6.44 -3.60 -4.02
CA LEU A 38 -5.69 -3.16 -2.84
C LEU A 38 -4.25 -2.73 -3.20
N ALA A 39 -3.59 -3.48 -4.08
CA ALA A 39 -2.26 -3.15 -4.58
C ALA A 39 -2.27 -1.86 -5.43
N ASP A 40 -3.27 -1.68 -6.28
CA ASP A 40 -3.44 -0.47 -7.09
C ASP A 40 -3.67 0.76 -6.19
N ALA A 41 -4.55 0.63 -5.20
CA ALA A 41 -4.82 1.67 -4.19
C ALA A 41 -3.55 2.05 -3.40
N LEU A 42 -2.74 1.07 -3.02
CA LEU A 42 -1.47 1.29 -2.33
C LEU A 42 -0.45 2.04 -3.21
N VAL A 43 -0.34 1.66 -4.48
CA VAL A 43 0.55 2.35 -5.44
C VAL A 43 0.08 3.78 -5.66
N ALA A 44 -1.22 4.01 -5.87
CA ALA A 44 -1.78 5.35 -6.02
C ALA A 44 -1.56 6.21 -4.76
N LEU A 45 -1.70 5.63 -3.56
CA LEU A 45 -1.37 6.30 -2.29
C LEU A 45 0.11 6.71 -2.21
N ALA A 46 1.02 5.84 -2.63
CA ALA A 46 2.45 6.12 -2.63
C ALA A 46 2.88 7.14 -3.70
N GLU A 47 2.27 7.08 -4.88
CA GLU A 47 2.47 8.06 -5.94
C GLU A 47 1.75 9.40 -5.66
N ASN A 48 0.98 9.49 -4.57
CA ASN A 48 0.04 10.59 -4.31
C ASN A 48 -0.84 10.90 -5.53
N ARG A 49 -1.17 9.85 -6.29
CA ARG A 49 -1.98 9.94 -7.51
C ARG A 49 -3.45 9.94 -7.10
N GLY A 50 -4.28 10.68 -7.86
CA GLY A 50 -5.69 10.82 -7.57
C GLY A 50 -6.42 9.47 -7.47
N LEU A 51 -6.91 9.15 -6.27
CA LEU A 51 -7.64 7.92 -5.91
C LEU A 51 -9.09 7.90 -6.46
N ASN A 52 -9.48 8.93 -7.22
CA ASN A 52 -10.86 9.17 -7.66
C ASN A 52 -11.44 8.10 -8.58
N ALA A 53 -10.59 7.31 -9.25
CA ALA A 53 -11.02 6.20 -10.12
C ALA A 53 -10.89 4.82 -9.45
N MET A 54 -10.45 4.77 -8.19
CA MET A 54 -10.22 3.53 -7.47
C MET A 54 -11.36 3.17 -6.54
N ASP A 55 -11.41 1.89 -6.19
CA ASP A 55 -12.36 1.37 -5.23
C ASP A 55 -12.15 2.05 -3.86
N THR A 56 -13.13 2.86 -3.44
CA THR A 56 -13.07 3.63 -2.19
C THR A 56 -12.83 2.75 -0.97
N THR A 57 -13.31 1.51 -0.98
CA THR A 57 -13.09 0.55 0.12
C THR A 57 -11.65 0.07 0.15
N ALA A 58 -11.08 -0.28 -1.00
CA ALA A 58 -9.67 -0.65 -1.10
C ALA A 58 -8.75 0.51 -0.69
N VAL A 59 -9.08 1.74 -1.10
CA VAL A 59 -8.36 2.96 -0.74
C VAL A 59 -8.44 3.24 0.77
N ALA A 60 -9.62 3.14 1.37
CA ALA A 60 -9.80 3.36 2.79
C ALA A 60 -9.04 2.35 3.65
N ILE A 61 -9.00 1.08 3.22
CA ILE A 61 -8.24 0.02 3.89
C ILE A 61 -6.73 0.28 3.72
N ALA A 62 -6.28 0.58 2.51
CA ALA A 62 -4.87 0.86 2.25
C ALA A 62 -4.37 2.08 3.05
N HIS A 63 -5.18 3.14 3.13
CA HIS A 63 -4.86 4.34 3.92
C HIS A 63 -4.86 4.03 5.42
N GLN A 64 -5.79 3.22 5.94
CA GLN A 64 -5.79 2.84 7.36
C GLN A 64 -4.60 1.95 7.74
N THR A 65 -4.24 0.99 6.90
CA THR A 65 -3.17 0.02 7.20
C THR A 65 -1.78 0.62 6.96
N TRP A 66 -1.60 1.36 5.86
CA TRP A 66 -0.28 1.83 5.41
C TRP A 66 -0.12 3.35 5.35
N GLY A 67 -1.21 4.13 5.37
CA GLY A 67 -1.15 5.61 5.32
C GLY A 67 -0.24 6.25 6.37
N PRO A 68 -0.31 5.88 7.67
CA PRO A 68 0.61 6.39 8.69
C PRO A 68 2.08 5.99 8.49
N LEU A 69 2.34 4.88 7.79
CA LEU A 69 3.69 4.41 7.47
C LEU A 69 4.28 5.20 6.29
N LEU A 70 3.45 5.48 5.28
CA LEU A 70 3.76 6.35 4.14
C LEU A 70 4.03 7.79 4.59
N ASP A 71 3.16 8.33 5.46
CA ASP A 71 3.31 9.67 6.03
C ASP A 71 4.62 9.81 6.80
N ARG A 72 4.99 8.81 7.63
CA ARG A 72 6.29 8.79 8.31
C ARG A 72 7.49 8.70 7.38
N HIS A 73 7.39 7.97 6.27
CA HIS A 73 8.46 7.86 5.28
C HIS A 73 8.67 9.17 4.52
N ASN A 74 7.58 9.83 4.12
CA ASN A 74 7.62 11.13 3.47
C ASN A 74 8.04 12.26 4.44
N SER A 75 7.76 12.10 5.73
CA SER A 75 8.13 13.03 6.82
C SER A 75 9.57 12.85 7.32
N HIS A 76 10.35 11.92 6.76
CA HIS A 76 11.78 11.82 7.04
C HIS A 76 12.57 12.55 5.95
N PRO A 77 12.81 13.87 6.08
CA PRO A 77 13.79 14.53 5.25
C PRO A 77 15.15 13.88 5.58
N THR A 78 15.75 13.28 4.57
CA THR A 78 17.14 12.79 4.65
C THR A 78 18.05 13.95 5.10
N PRO A 79 18.92 13.75 6.10
CA PRO A 79 19.90 14.75 6.53
C PRO A 79 20.96 15.03 5.47
#